data_AF-A0A352X6V3-F1
#
_entry.id   AF-A0A352X6V3-F1
#
_cell.length_a   1.000
_cell.length_b   1.000
_cell.length_c   1.000
_cell.angle_alpha   90.00
_cell.angle_beta   90.00
_cell.angle_gamma   90.00
#
_symmetry.space_group_name_H-M   'P 1'
#
loop_
_entity.id
_entity.type
_entity.pdbx_description
1 polymer ?
#
loop_
_entity_poly.entity_id
_entity_poly.type
_entity_poly.pdbx_seq_one_letter_code
_entity_poly.pdbx_strand_id
1 'polypeptide(L)' 'LKESPSLKPYFEEILAECYGDAVKQAMAETMLSVEIFSQVCPYKSVEVLDDNFLPQ' A
#
# COMPACT_ATOMS: atom_id res chain seq x y z
N LEU A 1 -2.68 -2.95 -13.97
CA LEU A 1 -4.04 -2.36 -13.85
C LEU A 1 -4.47 -1.51 -15.04
N LYS A 2 -3.57 -0.76 -15.70
CA LYS A 2 -3.87 -0.13 -17.01
C LYS A 2 -4.19 -1.18 -18.09
N GLU A 3 -3.44 -2.27 -18.10
CA GLU A 3 -3.63 -3.44 -18.97
C GLU A 3 -4.83 -4.33 -18.58
N SER A 4 -5.40 -4.14 -17.38
CA SER A 4 -6.49 -4.97 -16.86
C SER A 4 -7.36 -4.15 -15.90
N PRO A 5 -8.24 -3.29 -16.45
CA PRO A 5 -9.04 -2.36 -15.65
C PRO A 5 -9.99 -3.06 -14.68
N SER A 6 -10.42 -4.28 -15.01
CA SER A 6 -11.29 -5.13 -14.17
C SER A 6 -10.66 -5.54 -12.84
N LEU A 7 -9.34 -5.44 -12.68
CA LEU A 7 -8.68 -5.74 -11.42
C LEU A 7 -8.70 -4.56 -10.43
N LYS A 8 -9.12 -3.36 -10.85
CA LYS A 8 -9.16 -2.18 -9.96
C LYS A 8 -10.08 -2.37 -8.76
N PRO A 9 -11.34 -2.84 -8.91
CA PRO A 9 -12.23 -3.06 -7.77
C PRO A 9 -11.65 -4.09 -6.80
N TYR A 10 -11.11 -5.19 -7.34
CA TYR A 10 -10.47 -6.21 -6.51
C TYR A 10 -9.28 -5.67 -5.72
N PHE A 11 -8.44 -4.83 -6.33
CA PHE A 11 -7.34 -4.17 -5.63
C PHE A 11 -7.82 -3.32 -4.45
N GLU A 12 -8.94 -2.61 -4.60
CA GLU A 12 -9.52 -1.82 -3.51
C GLU A 12 -9.98 -2.69 -2.35
N GLU A 13 -10.48 -3.89 -2.62
CA GLU A 13 -10.88 -4.87 -1.60
C GLU A 13 -9.68 -5.41 -0.82
N ILE A 14 -8.53 -5.62 -1.48
CA ILE A 14 -7.33 -6.21 -0.86
C ILE A 14 -6.29 -5.18 -0.39
N LEU A 15 -6.47 -3.89 -0.66
CA LEU A 15 -5.48 -2.85 -0.36
C LEU A 15 -5.02 -2.85 1.11
N ALA A 16 -5.94 -3.04 2.04
CA ALA A 16 -5.63 -3.08 3.47
C ALA A 16 -4.74 -4.26 3.85
N GLU A 17 -4.98 -5.44 3.26
CA GLU A 17 -4.16 -6.64 3.45
C GLU A 17 -2.75 -6.42 2.87
N CYS A 18 -2.68 -5.97 1.62
CA CYS A 18 -1.42 -5.67 0.95
C CYS A 18 -0.58 -4.64 1.71
N TYR A 19 -1.21 -3.60 2.25
CA TYR A 19 -0.53 -2.60 3.07
C TYR A 19 0.07 -3.20 4.35
N GLY A 20 -0.68 -4.07 5.03
CA GLY A 20 -0.17 -4.78 6.21
C GLY A 20 1.07 -5.62 5.90
N ASP A 21 1.10 -6.29 4.75
CA ASP A 21 2.27 -7.04 4.31
C ASP A 21 3.45 -6.14 3.92
N ALA A 22 3.19 -5.00 3.28
CA ALA A 22 4.21 -4.00 2.99
C ALA A 22 4.85 -3.44 4.28
N VAL A 23 4.07 -3.19 5.33
CA VAL A 23 4.59 -2.78 6.64
C VAL A 23 5.49 -3.85 7.24
N LYS A 24 5.10 -5.13 7.20
CA LYS A 24 5.95 -6.24 7.70
C LYS A 24 7.29 -6.30 6.95
N GLN A 25 7.27 -6.13 5.63
CA GLN A 25 8.49 -6.10 4.82
C GLN A 25 9.37 -4.90 5.19
N ALA A 26 8.80 -3.70 5.26
CA ALA A 26 9.54 -2.49 5.63
C ALA A 26 10.15 -2.59 7.05
N MET A 27 9.43 -3.16 8.01
CA MET A 27 9.96 -3.44 9.36
C MET A 27 11.17 -4.38 9.29
N ALA A 28 11.08 -5.46 8.51
CA ALA A 28 12.17 -6.42 8.38
C ALA A 28 13.42 -5.81 7.74
N GLU A 29 13.24 -4.90 6.77
CA GLU A 29 14.34 -4.22 6.07
C GLU A 29 14.98 -3.10 6.89
N THR A 30 14.17 -2.33 7.62
CA THR A 30 14.62 -1.12 8.33
C THR A 30 14.94 -1.36 9.81
N MET A 31 14.55 -2.51 10.35
CA MET A 31 14.56 -2.84 11.78
C MET A 31 13.81 -1.82 12.66
N LEU A 32 12.87 -1.05 12.09
CA LEU A 32 12.03 -0.15 12.85
C LEU A 32 10.85 -0.90 13.48
N SER A 33 10.43 -0.44 14.67
CA SER A 33 9.23 -0.96 15.34
C SER A 33 7.97 -0.69 14.52
N VAL A 34 6.98 -1.59 14.63
CA VAL A 34 5.66 -1.45 13.99
C VAL A 34 4.95 -0.15 14.34
N GLU A 35 5.21 0.39 15.54
CA GLU A 35 4.63 1.64 16.05
C GLU A 35 5.03 2.89 15.24
N ILE A 36 6.11 2.81 14.45
CA ILE A 36 6.57 3.89 13.56
C ILE A 36 5.73 3.94 12.28
N PHE A 37 5.11 2.81 11.91
CA PHE A 37 4.30 2.70 10.71
C PHE A 37 2.84 3.02 11.02
N SER A 38 2.14 3.60 10.04
CA SER A 38 0.68 3.76 10.17
C SER A 38 0.01 2.39 10.24
N GLN A 39 -0.98 2.25 11.13
CA GLN A 39 -1.75 1.00 11.25
C GLN A 39 -2.73 0.80 10.10
N VAL A 40 -3.08 1.88 9.41
CA VAL A 40 -3.97 1.89 8.24
C VAL A 40 -3.25 2.57 7.07
N CYS A 41 -3.53 2.12 5.84
CA CYS A 41 -2.96 2.76 4.66
C CYS A 41 -3.40 4.23 4.62
N PRO A 42 -2.47 5.19 4.62
CA PRO A 42 -2.82 6.62 4.59
C PRO A 42 -3.17 7.10 3.17
N TYR A 43 -2.97 6.27 2.15
CA TYR A 43 -3.11 6.61 0.75
C TYR A 43 -4.34 5.96 0.13
N LYS A 44 -4.95 6.64 -0.85
CA LYS A 44 -6.05 6.08 -1.63
C LYS A 44 -5.52 5.07 -2.64
N SER A 45 -6.39 4.13 -3.05
CA SER A 45 -6.09 3.17 -4.12
C SER A 45 -5.53 3.85 -5.37
N VAL A 46 -6.10 4.98 -5.77
CA VAL A 46 -5.66 5.75 -6.95
C VAL A 46 -4.26 6.36 -6.80
N GLU A 47 -3.85 6.73 -5.58
CA GLU A 47 -2.52 7.27 -5.29
C GLU A 47 -1.48 6.14 -5.27
N VAL A 48 -1.81 5.00 -4.67
CA VAL A 48 -0.94 3.81 -4.63
C VAL A 48 -0.69 3.23 -6.03
N LEU A 49 -1.64 3.40 -6.96
CA LEU A 49 -1.54 2.92 -8.34
C LEU A 49 -0.92 3.93 -9.31
N ASP A 50 -0.56 5.12 -8.84
CA ASP A 50 0.13 6.12 -9.64
C ASP A 50 1.65 6.00 -9.42
N ASP A 51 2.35 5.51 -10.44
CA ASP A 51 3.80 5.34 -10.43
C ASP A 51 4.58 6.64 -10.16
N ASN A 52 3.94 7.81 -10.34
CA ASN A 52 4.55 9.12 -10.11
C ASN A 52 4.12 9.75 -8.77
N PHE A 53 3.27 9.09 -7.99
CA PHE A 53 2.83 9.61 -6.71
C PHE A 53 3.99 9.59 -5.70
N LEU A 54 4.22 10.74 -5.07
CA LEU A 54 5.18 10.91 -3.97
C LEU A 54 4.45 11.59 -2.80
N PRO A 55 4.36 10.94 -1.63
CA PRO A 55 3.78 11.56 -0.44
C PRO A 55 4.64 12.72 0.05
N GLN A 56 4.00 13.78 0.58
CA GLN A 56 4.66 14.98 1.11
C GLN A 56 4.99 14.88 2.60
#